data_AF-A0AAD2ZIJ7-F1
#
_entry.id   AF-A0AAD2ZIJ7-F1
#
_cell.length_a   1.000
_cell.length_b   1.000
_cell.length_c   1.000
_cell.angle_alpha   90.00
_cell.angle_beta   90.00
_cell.angle_gamma   90.00
#
_symmetry.space_group_name_H-M   'P 1'
#
loop_
_entity.id
_entity.type
_entity.pdbx_description
1 polymer ?
#
loop_
_entity_poly.entity_id
_entity_poly.type
_entity_poly.pdbx_seq_one_letter_code
_entity_poly.pdbx_strand_id
1 'polypeptide(L)'
;MAQHSFIKMSNDTLVPANPAARDFLHSKIKCGDVLSADFKKARNPRFHRKYFALLNLGYEYWEPTGGTISPEEKELVRGYVKFLAYYTDNDDALQSAADIYLDEIAQKRAHNISATKSFDAFRYWVVEQSGHYETFEMPDGSLRRVAKSISFAKMDDLAFGELYKAALDVLWNFILFRKFPTQEAAENAAAQLLDFT
;
A
#
# COMPACT_ATOMS: atom_id res chain seq x y z
N MET A 1 -12.08 9.57 -10.16
CA MET A 1 -11.52 10.63 -11.02
C MET A 1 -11.05 9.98 -12.31
N ALA A 2 -11.59 10.36 -13.46
CA ALA A 2 -11.15 9.80 -14.74
C ALA A 2 -9.80 10.43 -15.13
N GLN A 3 -8.79 9.60 -15.36
CA GLN A 3 -7.45 10.06 -15.73
C GLN A 3 -7.41 10.23 -17.26
N HIS A 4 -7.35 11.47 -17.73
CA HIS A 4 -7.28 11.80 -19.15
C HIS A 4 -5.85 12.21 -19.54
N SER A 5 -5.27 11.49 -20.48
CA SER A 5 -3.91 11.71 -20.96
C SER A 5 -3.90 12.64 -22.17
N PHE A 6 -2.91 13.54 -22.24
CA PHE A 6 -2.71 14.50 -23.32
C PHE A 6 -1.29 14.42 -23.86
N ILE A 7 -1.14 14.62 -25.17
CA ILE A 7 0.15 14.66 -25.86
C ILE A 7 0.44 16.13 -26.21
N LYS A 8 1.64 16.59 -25.89
CA LYS A 8 2.13 17.91 -26.31
C LYS A 8 2.59 17.83 -27.77
N MET A 9 1.92 18.56 -28.66
CA MET A 9 2.33 18.76 -30.06
C MET A 9 3.25 19.99 -30.18
N SER A 10 3.83 20.19 -31.37
CA SER A 10 4.47 21.45 -31.73
C SER A 10 3.47 22.62 -31.60
N ASN A 11 3.95 23.79 -31.18
CA ASN A 11 3.17 25.01 -30.89
C ASN A 11 2.29 24.97 -29.62
N ASP A 12 2.78 24.37 -28.53
CA ASP A 12 2.16 24.37 -27.20
C ASP A 12 0.69 23.91 -27.16
N THR A 13 0.28 23.12 -28.14
CA THR A 13 -1.07 22.57 -28.26
C THR A 13 -1.11 21.18 -27.61
N LEU A 14 -2.11 20.95 -26.76
CA LEU A 14 -2.37 19.66 -26.13
C LEU A 14 -3.47 18.93 -26.89
N VAL A 15 -3.19 17.70 -27.32
CA VAL A 15 -4.13 16.84 -28.03
C VAL A 15 -4.48 15.65 -27.14
N PRO A 16 -5.77 15.23 -27.07
CA PRO A 16 -6.15 14.05 -26.31
C PRO A 16 -5.40 12.80 -26.81
N ALA A 17 -4.75 12.08 -25.89
CA ALA A 17 -3.96 10.89 -26.21
C ALA A 17 -4.84 9.66 -26.50
N ASN A 18 -6.03 9.61 -25.89
CA ASN A 18 -6.92 8.45 -25.93
C ASN A 18 -8.31 8.87 -26.45
N PRO A 19 -9.06 7.96 -27.10
CA PRO A 19 -10.44 8.22 -27.54
C PRO A 19 -11.35 8.72 -26.41
N ALA A 20 -11.22 8.14 -25.21
CA ALA A 20 -11.99 8.57 -24.04
C ALA A 20 -11.72 10.02 -23.61
N ALA A 21 -10.49 10.53 -23.78
CA ALA A 21 -10.16 11.93 -23.49
C ALA A 21 -10.72 12.88 -24.55
N ARG A 22 -10.78 12.43 -25.80
CA ARG A 22 -11.42 13.15 -26.91
C ARG A 22 -12.92 13.28 -26.67
N ASP A 23 -13.59 12.17 -26.37
CA ASP A 23 -15.04 12.17 -26.14
C ASP A 23 -15.42 13.05 -24.94
N PHE A 24 -14.60 13.06 -23.89
CA PHE A 24 -14.79 13.96 -22.74
C PHE A 24 -14.70 15.44 -23.16
N LEU A 25 -13.67 15.82 -23.92
CA LEU A 25 -13.51 17.21 -24.41
C LEU A 25 -14.66 17.65 -25.32
N HIS A 26 -15.18 16.77 -26.18
CA HIS A 26 -16.27 17.12 -27.09
C HIS A 26 -17.66 17.11 -26.44
N SER A 27 -17.91 16.22 -25.48
CA SER A 27 -19.25 16.03 -24.91
C SER A 27 -19.51 16.78 -23.61
N LYS A 28 -18.47 17.03 -22.81
CA LYS A 28 -18.63 17.58 -21.44
C LYS A 28 -18.12 19.00 -21.28
N ILE A 29 -17.27 19.48 -22.19
CA ILE A 29 -16.58 20.77 -22.06
C ILE A 29 -16.95 21.64 -23.26
N LYS A 30 -17.34 22.89 -23.00
CA LYS A 30 -17.69 23.85 -24.06
C LYS A 30 -16.47 24.67 -24.46
N CYS A 31 -16.46 25.15 -25.69
CA CYS A 31 -15.45 26.11 -26.14
C CYS A 31 -15.49 27.37 -25.25
N GLY A 32 -14.40 27.64 -24.52
CA GLY A 32 -14.28 28.77 -23.59
C GLY A 32 -14.16 28.38 -22.11
N ASP A 33 -14.38 27.12 -21.75
CA ASP A 33 -14.23 26.65 -20.37
C ASP A 33 -12.74 26.55 -19.97
N VAL A 34 -12.40 27.04 -18.76
CA VAL A 34 -11.05 26.94 -18.20
C VAL A 34 -10.87 25.56 -17.58
N LEU A 35 -9.96 24.77 -18.14
CA LEU A 35 -9.60 23.45 -17.63
C LEU A 35 -8.35 23.56 -16.75
N SER A 36 -8.47 23.17 -15.49
CA SER A 36 -7.32 22.96 -14.62
C SER A 36 -6.89 21.50 -14.72
N ALA A 37 -5.65 21.26 -15.14
CA ALA A 37 -5.09 19.92 -15.26
C ALA A 37 -3.69 19.86 -14.66
N ASP A 38 -3.45 18.83 -13.84
CA ASP A 38 -2.12 18.50 -13.32
C ASP A 38 -1.37 17.65 -14.34
N PHE A 39 -0.53 18.29 -15.16
CA PHE A 39 0.32 17.58 -16.12
C PHE A 39 1.53 16.95 -15.43
N LYS A 40 1.67 15.63 -15.55
CA LYS A 40 2.83 14.88 -15.04
C LYS A 40 3.55 14.19 -16.19
N LYS A 41 4.83 14.54 -16.43
CA LYS A 41 5.68 13.83 -17.38
C LYS A 41 6.11 12.51 -16.76
N ALA A 42 5.52 11.40 -17.22
CA ALA A 42 5.97 10.07 -16.83
C ALA A 42 7.33 9.77 -17.48
N ARG A 43 8.40 9.71 -16.68
CA ARG A 43 9.77 9.45 -17.17
C ARG A 43 9.93 8.00 -17.65
N ASN A 44 9.35 7.04 -16.92
CA ASN A 44 9.33 5.63 -17.29
C ASN A 44 7.97 4.96 -16.98
N PRO A 45 6.99 5.05 -17.89
CA PRO A 45 5.66 4.46 -17.69
C PRO A 45 5.67 2.93 -17.55
N ARG A 46 6.63 2.25 -18.19
CA ARG A 46 6.71 0.78 -18.16
C ARG A 46 7.09 0.28 -16.76
N PHE A 47 8.00 0.98 -16.08
CA PHE A 47 8.47 0.56 -14.77
C PHE A 47 7.42 0.73 -13.66
N HIS A 48 6.63 1.81 -13.72
CA HIS A 48 5.48 1.96 -12.84
C HIS A 48 4.40 0.91 -13.08
N ARG A 49 4.12 0.57 -14.34
CA ARG A 49 3.20 -0.53 -14.63
C ARG A 49 3.71 -1.82 -13.97
N LYS A 50 5.01 -2.15 -14.11
CA LYS A 50 5.63 -3.30 -13.43
C LYS A 50 5.38 -3.29 -11.92
N TYR A 51 5.58 -2.15 -11.27
CA TYR A 51 5.34 -2.00 -9.84
C TYR A 51 3.86 -2.23 -9.46
N PHE A 52 2.91 -1.68 -10.21
CA PHE A 52 1.48 -1.88 -9.92
C PHE A 52 1.02 -3.32 -10.19
N ALA A 53 1.58 -3.99 -11.20
CA ALA A 53 1.31 -5.41 -11.42
C ALA A 53 1.82 -6.28 -10.25
N LEU A 54 3.01 -5.97 -9.72
CA LEU A 54 3.54 -6.62 -8.53
C LEU A 54 2.64 -6.40 -7.29
N LEU A 55 2.16 -5.17 -7.08
CA LEU A 55 1.21 -4.87 -6.01
C LEU A 55 -0.12 -5.61 -6.19
N ASN A 56 -0.65 -5.70 -7.41
CA ASN A 56 -1.87 -6.46 -7.69
C ASN A 56 -1.69 -7.95 -7.37
N LEU A 57 -0.57 -8.54 -7.80
CA LEU A 57 -0.24 -9.93 -7.46
C LEU A 57 -0.22 -10.13 -5.94
N GLY A 58 0.49 -9.27 -5.21
CA GLY A 58 0.53 -9.31 -3.74
C GLY A 58 -0.87 -9.14 -3.12
N TYR A 59 -1.68 -8.24 -3.66
CA TYR A 59 -3.02 -7.99 -3.18
C TYR A 59 -3.95 -9.18 -3.42
N GLU A 60 -3.84 -9.86 -4.56
CA GLU A 60 -4.63 -11.06 -4.88
C GLU A 60 -4.33 -12.20 -3.92
N TYR A 61 -3.06 -12.50 -3.68
CA TYR A 61 -2.64 -13.59 -2.79
C TYR A 61 -2.74 -13.26 -1.30
N TRP A 62 -2.93 -11.99 -0.94
CA TRP A 62 -3.14 -11.59 0.45
C TRP A 62 -4.55 -11.94 0.92
N GLU A 63 -4.66 -12.65 2.03
CA GLU A 63 -5.94 -12.93 2.70
C GLU A 63 -5.99 -12.17 4.03
N PRO A 64 -7.05 -11.40 4.31
CA PRO A 64 -7.19 -10.70 5.58
C PRO A 64 -7.37 -11.72 6.70
N THR A 65 -6.42 -11.79 7.62
CA THR A 65 -6.46 -12.70 8.79
C THR A 65 -7.50 -12.26 9.84
N GLY A 66 -8.12 -11.09 9.67
CA GLY A 66 -9.26 -10.65 10.50
C GLY A 66 -8.91 -10.25 11.94
N GLY A 67 -7.63 -9.96 12.23
CA GLY A 67 -7.20 -9.51 13.56
C GLY A 67 -7.56 -8.05 13.83
N THR A 68 -8.20 -7.77 14.97
CA THR A 68 -8.54 -6.42 15.46
C THR A 68 -7.49 -5.86 16.43
N ILE A 69 -6.44 -6.62 16.67
CA ILE A 69 -5.31 -6.29 17.53
C ILE A 69 -4.03 -6.39 16.72
N SER A 70 -3.26 -5.31 16.72
CA SER A 70 -2.01 -5.23 15.99
C SER A 70 -0.92 -6.10 16.63
N PRO A 71 0.11 -6.55 15.88
CA PRO A 71 1.26 -7.25 16.45
C PRO A 71 1.97 -6.44 17.54
N GLU A 72 2.05 -5.12 17.40
CA GLU A 72 2.67 -4.22 18.38
C GLU A 72 1.88 -4.17 19.70
N GLU A 73 0.54 -4.13 19.63
CA GLU A 73 -0.31 -4.23 20.82
C GLU A 73 -0.10 -5.57 21.54
N LYS A 74 0.00 -6.67 20.78
CA LYS A 74 0.28 -8.00 21.37
C LYS A 74 1.65 -8.05 22.04
N GLU A 75 2.67 -7.48 21.41
CA GLU A 75 4.03 -7.48 21.97
C GLU A 75 4.13 -6.61 23.22
N LEU A 76 3.42 -5.47 23.26
CA LEU A 76 3.34 -4.64 24.46
C LEU A 76 2.72 -5.40 25.64
N VAL A 77 1.60 -6.09 25.41
CA VAL A 77 0.94 -6.91 26.44
C VAL A 77 1.84 -8.05 26.90
N ARG A 78 2.47 -8.77 25.96
CA ARG A 78 3.41 -9.86 26.30
C ARG A 78 4.64 -9.37 27.05
N GLY A 79 5.18 -8.21 26.67
CA GLY A 79 6.29 -7.57 27.37
C GLY A 79 5.92 -7.20 28.81
N TYR A 80 4.71 -6.67 29.01
CA TYR A 80 4.18 -6.39 30.34
C TYR A 80 3.96 -7.65 31.18
N VAL A 81 3.42 -8.72 30.59
CA VAL A 81 3.28 -10.02 31.27
C VAL A 81 4.64 -10.56 31.72
N LYS A 82 5.65 -10.54 30.83
CA LYS A 82 7.02 -10.95 31.16
C LYS A 82 7.60 -10.11 32.31
N PHE A 83 7.32 -8.81 32.33
CA PHE A 83 7.72 -7.94 33.43
C PHE A 83 7.06 -8.35 34.75
N LEU A 84 5.77 -8.68 34.74
CA LEU A 84 5.07 -9.15 35.94
C LEU A 84 5.56 -10.52 36.41
N ALA A 85 5.80 -11.44 35.47
CA ALA A 85 6.34 -12.77 35.74
C ALA A 85 7.74 -12.72 36.40
N TYR A 86 8.50 -11.64 36.20
CA TYR A 86 9.77 -11.44 36.92
C TYR A 86 9.58 -11.31 38.44
N TYR A 87 8.44 -10.77 38.89
CA TYR A 87 8.15 -10.54 40.30
C TYR A 87 7.22 -11.60 40.92
N THR A 88 6.81 -12.61 40.15
CA THR A 88 5.85 -13.65 40.61
C THR A 88 6.19 -15.01 40.01
N ASP A 89 6.08 -16.08 40.79
CA ASP A 89 6.34 -17.46 40.30
C ASP A 89 5.20 -18.05 39.43
N ASN A 90 4.28 -17.23 38.92
CA ASN A 90 3.05 -17.69 38.27
C ASN A 90 2.94 -17.23 36.80
N ASP A 91 4.01 -17.43 36.03
CA ASP A 91 4.11 -17.04 34.61
C ASP A 91 2.98 -17.64 33.76
N ASP A 92 2.71 -18.94 33.89
CA ASP A 92 1.68 -19.63 33.10
C ASP A 92 0.28 -19.02 33.28
N ALA A 93 -0.07 -18.63 34.51
CA ALA A 93 -1.34 -17.98 34.80
C ALA A 93 -1.43 -16.57 34.19
N LEU A 94 -0.33 -15.82 34.20
CA LEU A 94 -0.27 -14.47 33.63
C LEU A 94 -0.31 -14.50 32.09
N GLN A 95 0.38 -15.45 31.45
CA GLN A 95 0.30 -15.67 30.00
C GLN A 95 -1.13 -16.03 29.58
N SER A 96 -1.76 -16.98 30.30
CA SER A 96 -3.13 -17.39 30.05
C SER A 96 -4.12 -16.23 30.20
N ALA A 97 -3.96 -15.40 31.24
CA ALA A 97 -4.79 -14.22 31.44
C ALA A 97 -4.63 -13.19 30.31
N ALA A 98 -3.41 -13.02 29.79
CA ALA A 98 -3.15 -12.12 28.67
C ALA A 98 -3.77 -12.61 27.36
N ASP A 99 -3.71 -13.91 27.09
CA ASP A 99 -4.37 -14.48 25.91
C ASP A 99 -5.89 -14.32 25.98
N ILE A 100 -6.49 -14.55 27.16
CA ILE A 100 -7.93 -14.31 27.40
C ILE A 100 -8.27 -12.83 27.18
N TYR A 101 -7.48 -11.91 27.74
CA TYR A 101 -7.70 -10.48 27.59
C TYR A 101 -7.62 -10.02 26.13
N LEU A 102 -6.60 -10.50 25.40
CA LEU A 102 -6.45 -10.20 23.98
C LEU A 102 -7.63 -10.74 23.17
N ASP A 103 -8.13 -11.94 23.46
CA ASP A 103 -9.31 -12.48 22.77
C ASP A 103 -10.58 -11.66 23.07
N GLU A 104 -10.81 -11.27 24.32
CA GLU A 104 -11.97 -10.42 24.68
C GLU A 104 -11.94 -9.06 23.98
N ILE A 105 -10.79 -8.38 23.97
CA ILE A 105 -10.63 -7.12 23.24
C ILE A 105 -10.84 -7.35 21.76
N ALA A 106 -10.33 -8.47 21.23
CA ALA A 106 -10.47 -8.77 19.83
C ALA A 106 -11.92 -8.93 19.41
N GLN A 107 -12.71 -9.68 20.18
CA GLN A 107 -14.14 -9.88 19.98
C GLN A 107 -14.94 -8.58 20.09
N LYS A 108 -14.65 -7.74 21.11
CA LYS A 108 -15.31 -6.44 21.29
C LYS A 108 -15.09 -5.51 20.09
N ARG A 109 -13.87 -5.50 19.53
CA ARG A 109 -13.52 -4.67 18.36
C ARG A 109 -14.05 -5.26 17.05
N ALA A 110 -14.21 -6.58 16.94
CA ALA A 110 -14.70 -7.25 15.74
C ALA A 110 -16.12 -6.84 15.34
N HIS A 111 -16.95 -6.39 16.31
CA HIS A 111 -18.33 -5.97 16.07
C HIS A 111 -18.47 -4.80 15.07
N ASN A 112 -17.41 -4.04 14.82
CA ASN A 112 -17.42 -2.85 13.97
C ASN A 112 -16.63 -2.97 12.65
N ILE A 113 -16.16 -4.16 12.26
CA ILE A 113 -15.29 -4.30 11.09
C ILE A 113 -16.03 -4.88 9.89
N SER A 114 -16.14 -4.08 8.83
CA SER A 114 -16.31 -4.60 7.46
C SER A 114 -14.93 -5.01 6.96
N ALA A 115 -14.64 -6.32 6.93
CA ALA A 115 -13.39 -6.87 6.44
C ALA A 115 -13.31 -6.79 4.89
N THR A 116 -13.39 -5.58 4.35
CA THR A 116 -13.29 -5.33 2.92
C THR A 116 -11.82 -5.11 2.56
N LYS A 117 -11.26 -5.94 1.66
CA LYS A 117 -9.92 -5.70 1.11
C LYS A 117 -9.94 -4.37 0.36
N SER A 118 -9.01 -3.48 0.69
CA SER A 118 -8.82 -2.20 0.00
C SER A 118 -7.43 -2.17 -0.62
N PHE A 119 -7.38 -2.05 -1.95
CA PHE A 119 -6.12 -2.00 -2.68
C PHE A 119 -5.29 -0.78 -2.28
N ASP A 120 -5.93 0.38 -2.06
CA ASP A 120 -5.22 1.59 -1.64
C ASP A 120 -4.61 1.44 -0.25
N ALA A 121 -5.37 0.89 0.71
CA ALA A 121 -4.85 0.63 2.05
C ALA A 121 -3.67 -0.36 2.02
N PHE A 122 -3.81 -1.43 1.24
CA PHE A 122 -2.74 -2.40 1.01
C PHE A 122 -1.48 -1.75 0.41
N ARG A 123 -1.64 -0.95 -0.65
CA ARG A 123 -0.54 -0.24 -1.30
C ARG A 123 0.17 0.70 -0.32
N TYR A 124 -0.58 1.48 0.47
CA TYR A 124 0.01 2.37 1.48
C TYR A 124 0.80 1.59 2.52
N TRP A 125 0.25 0.47 2.99
CA TRP A 125 0.94 -0.42 3.92
C TRP A 125 2.26 -0.95 3.32
N VAL A 126 2.26 -1.43 2.07
CA VAL A 126 3.51 -1.90 1.41
C VAL A 126 4.55 -0.78 1.37
N VAL A 127 4.18 0.42 0.93
CA VAL A 127 5.11 1.57 0.84
C VAL A 127 5.68 1.94 2.21
N GLU A 128 4.85 1.90 3.26
CA GLU A 128 5.29 2.16 4.63
C GLU A 128 6.28 1.10 5.13
N GLN A 129 5.98 -0.19 4.90
CA GLN A 129 6.86 -1.29 5.27
C GLN A 129 8.16 -1.31 4.48
N SER A 130 8.16 -0.79 3.25
CA SER A 130 9.38 -0.58 2.45
C SER A 130 10.25 0.57 2.97
N GLY A 131 9.88 1.24 4.06
CA GLY A 131 10.66 2.33 4.64
C GLY A 131 10.39 3.71 4.01
N HIS A 132 9.47 3.81 3.07
CA HIS A 132 9.15 5.06 2.38
C HIS A 132 7.99 5.80 3.05
N TYR A 133 8.21 6.22 4.31
CA TYR A 133 7.22 6.96 5.09
C TYR A 133 7.84 8.21 5.74
N GLU A 134 6.97 9.08 6.23
CA GLU A 134 7.28 10.18 7.15
C GLU A 134 6.56 9.96 8.47
N THR A 135 7.21 10.30 9.58
CA THR A 135 6.61 10.22 10.91
C THR A 135 6.18 11.61 11.34
N PHE A 136 4.93 11.72 11.77
CA PHE A 136 4.35 12.96 12.29
C PHE A 136 3.87 12.74 13.71
N GLU A 137 4.08 13.74 14.57
CA GLU A 137 3.48 13.78 15.91
C GLU A 137 2.06 14.35 15.80
N MET A 138 1.10 13.65 16.39
CA MET A 138 -0.30 14.03 16.44
C MET A 138 -0.58 14.87 17.70
N PRO A 139 -1.69 15.63 17.75
CA PRO A 139 -2.02 16.46 18.91
C PRO A 139 -2.20 15.71 20.24
N ASP A 140 -2.42 14.40 20.19
CA ASP A 140 -2.51 13.51 21.36
C ASP A 140 -1.14 12.95 21.80
N GLY A 141 -0.05 13.38 21.16
CA GLY A 141 1.32 12.89 21.39
C GLY A 141 1.64 11.57 20.69
N SER A 142 0.70 10.97 19.94
CA SER A 142 0.96 9.74 19.19
C SER A 142 1.82 10.01 17.95
N LEU A 143 2.73 9.09 17.64
CA LEU A 143 3.51 9.12 16.40
C LEU A 143 2.78 8.35 15.31
N ARG A 144 2.52 9.00 14.18
CA ARG A 144 1.88 8.38 13.02
C ARG A 144 2.83 8.31 11.84
N ARG A 145 3.02 7.11 11.31
CA ARG A 145 3.72 6.87 10.05
C ARG A 145 2.76 7.10 8.89
N VAL A 146 3.17 7.89 7.91
CA VAL A 146 2.40 8.20 6.70
C VAL A 146 3.26 7.89 5.49
N ALA A 147 2.81 6.94 4.67
CA ALA A 147 3.49 6.55 3.44
C ALA A 147 3.65 7.75 2.48
N LYS A 148 4.88 7.93 1.96
CA LYS A 148 5.18 9.00 1.01
C LYS A 148 4.46 8.78 -0.31
N SER A 149 4.12 9.87 -0.99
CA SER A 149 3.53 9.79 -2.32
C SER A 149 4.56 9.32 -3.34
N ILE A 150 4.25 8.22 -4.02
CA ILE A 150 5.05 7.62 -5.10
C ILE A 150 4.76 8.26 -6.48
N SER A 151 4.32 9.52 -6.51
CA SER A 151 3.93 10.22 -7.73
C SER A 151 5.14 10.53 -8.62
N PHE A 152 5.04 10.23 -9.93
CA PHE A 152 6.08 10.45 -10.97
C PHE A 152 6.80 11.80 -10.94
N ALA A 153 6.14 12.87 -10.49
CA ALA A 153 6.71 14.21 -10.44
C ALA A 153 7.69 14.43 -9.28
N LYS A 154 7.66 13.55 -8.26
CA LYS A 154 8.38 13.74 -7.00
C LYS A 154 9.55 12.76 -6.79
N MET A 155 9.71 11.76 -7.66
CA MET A 155 10.69 10.68 -7.49
C MET A 155 11.49 10.47 -8.78
N ASP A 156 12.80 10.27 -8.67
CA ASP A 156 13.66 9.89 -9.80
C ASP A 156 13.70 8.36 -10.00
N ASP A 157 14.25 7.93 -11.13
CA ASP A 157 14.21 6.52 -11.53
C ASP A 157 15.05 5.62 -10.59
N LEU A 158 16.09 6.18 -9.97
CA LEU A 158 16.93 5.48 -9.00
C LEU A 158 16.15 5.19 -7.72
N ALA A 159 15.58 6.23 -7.10
CA ALA A 159 14.80 6.09 -5.87
C ALA A 159 13.57 5.20 -6.07
N PHE A 160 12.96 5.25 -7.26
CA PHE A 160 11.85 4.35 -7.59
C PHE A 160 12.33 2.90 -7.73
N GLY A 161 13.53 2.65 -8.27
CA GLY A 161 14.12 1.32 -8.32
C GLY A 161 14.40 0.72 -6.95
N GLU A 162 14.84 1.55 -6.00
CA GLU A 162 15.04 1.14 -4.60
C GLU A 162 13.70 0.79 -3.93
N LEU A 163 12.70 1.67 -4.08
CA LEU A 163 11.34 1.40 -3.59
C LEU A 163 10.79 0.10 -4.17
N TYR A 164 10.97 -0.14 -5.46
CA TYR A 164 10.49 -1.34 -6.12
C TYR A 164 11.09 -2.61 -5.50
N LYS A 165 12.42 -2.63 -5.26
CA LYS A 165 13.09 -3.77 -4.60
C LYS A 165 12.60 -3.97 -3.17
N ALA A 166 12.54 -2.89 -2.39
CA ALA A 166 12.07 -2.96 -1.00
C ALA A 166 10.60 -3.40 -0.90
N ALA A 167 9.75 -3.00 -1.86
CA ALA A 167 8.37 -3.45 -1.92
C ALA A 167 8.26 -4.92 -2.30
N LEU A 168 9.09 -5.41 -3.23
CA LEU A 168 9.17 -6.82 -3.54
C LEU A 168 9.61 -7.65 -2.33
N ASP A 169 10.60 -7.19 -1.56
CA ASP A 169 11.05 -7.87 -0.34
C ASP A 169 9.93 -7.95 0.70
N VAL A 170 9.18 -6.87 0.90
CA VAL A 170 8.00 -6.85 1.78
C VAL A 170 6.96 -7.85 1.29
N LEU A 171 6.56 -7.78 0.02
CA LEU A 171 5.56 -8.68 -0.53
C LEU A 171 6.01 -10.14 -0.47
N TRP A 172 7.29 -10.40 -0.71
CA TRP A 172 7.89 -11.72 -0.56
C TRP A 172 7.76 -12.22 0.87
N ASN A 173 8.29 -11.50 1.84
CA ASN A 173 8.36 -11.93 3.24
C ASN A 173 6.99 -12.11 3.90
N PHE A 174 6.00 -11.31 3.50
CA PHE A 174 4.68 -11.34 4.14
C PHE A 174 3.66 -12.21 3.40
N ILE A 175 3.75 -12.34 2.07
CA ILE A 175 2.67 -12.88 1.24
C ILE A 175 3.16 -13.95 0.26
N LEU A 176 4.09 -13.58 -0.63
CA LEU A 176 4.40 -14.35 -1.85
C LEU A 176 5.28 -15.58 -1.58
N PHE A 177 6.08 -15.61 -0.51
CA PHE A 177 6.96 -16.75 -0.20
C PHE A 177 6.22 -18.08 -0.01
N ARG A 178 4.92 -18.02 0.33
CA ARG A 178 4.08 -19.22 0.51
C ARG A 178 3.54 -19.79 -0.80
N LYS A 179 3.55 -18.98 -1.87
CA LYS A 179 2.90 -19.30 -3.15
C LYS A 179 3.90 -19.48 -4.29
N PHE A 180 5.08 -18.86 -4.19
CA PHE A 180 6.11 -18.93 -5.20
C PHE A 180 7.40 -19.53 -4.63
N PRO A 181 8.16 -20.32 -5.43
CA PRO A 181 9.39 -20.95 -4.97
C PRO A 181 10.55 -19.95 -4.83
N THR A 182 10.56 -18.89 -5.64
CA THR A 182 11.59 -17.85 -5.62
C THR A 182 10.99 -16.48 -5.86
N GLN A 183 11.70 -15.45 -5.39
CA GLN A 183 11.35 -14.05 -5.61
C GLN A 183 11.33 -13.68 -7.10
N GLU A 184 12.23 -14.27 -7.88
CA GLU A 184 12.26 -14.13 -9.34
C GLU A 184 11.03 -14.75 -10.02
N ALA A 185 10.56 -15.91 -9.55
CA ALA A 185 9.33 -16.51 -10.07
C ALA A 185 8.10 -15.62 -9.82
N ALA A 186 8.04 -14.97 -8.65
CA ALA A 186 6.98 -14.00 -8.35
C ALA A 186 7.06 -12.75 -9.22
N GLU A 187 8.27 -12.21 -9.47
CA GLU A 187 8.45 -11.10 -10.41
C GLU A 187 8.00 -11.45 -11.82
N ASN A 188 8.37 -12.64 -12.30
CA ASN A 188 8.01 -13.09 -13.64
C ASN A 188 6.49 -13.26 -13.77
N ALA A 189 5.81 -13.77 -12.74
CA ALA A 189 4.36 -13.83 -12.69
C ALA A 189 3.73 -12.42 -12.75
N ALA A 190 4.26 -11.46 -11.99
CA ALA A 190 3.82 -10.07 -12.06
C ALA A 190 4.07 -9.44 -13.46
N ALA A 191 5.19 -9.78 -14.10
CA ALA A 191 5.51 -9.31 -15.44
C ALA A 191 4.56 -9.90 -16.50
N GLN A 192 4.17 -11.17 -16.39
CA GLN A 192 3.19 -11.77 -17.29
C GLN A 192 1.82 -11.07 -17.18
N LEU A 193 1.38 -10.69 -15.98
CA LEU A 193 0.13 -9.95 -15.78
C LEU A 193 0.09 -8.61 -16.53
N LEU A 194 1.24 -7.99 -16.78
CA LEU A 194 1.34 -6.75 -17.57
C LEU A 194 1.08 -6.95 -19.05
N ASP A 195 1.46 -8.10 -19.60
CA ASP A 195 1.35 -8.35 -21.04
C ASP A 195 -0.09 -8.67 -21.44
N PHE A 196 -0.95 -9.01 -20.47
CA PHE A 196 -2.38 -9.29 -20.67
C PHE A 196 -3.31 -8.08 -20.42
N THR A 197 -2.80 -6.93 -19.98
CA THR A 197 -3.59 -5.72 -19.63
C THR A 197 -3.19 -4.47 -20.41
#